data_AF-A0A510JBY3-F1
#
_entry.id   AF-A0A510JBY3-F1
#
_cell.length_a   1.000
_cell.length_b   1.000
_cell.length_c   1.000
_cell.angle_alpha   90.00
_cell.angle_beta   90.00
_cell.angle_gamma   90.00
#
_symmetry.space_group_name_H-M   'P 1'
#
loop_
_entity.id
_entity.type
_entity.pdbx_description
1 polymer ?
#
loop_
_entity_poly.entity_id
_entity_poly.type
_entity_poly.pdbx_seq_one_letter_code
_entity_poly.pdbx_strand_id
1 'polypeptide(L)' 'MCGKNRGLGKGFVTQLVNFVYKNFEFDKLILNGAIKVYHSCGFRDVEIFNQKSNGGIYPFLRMEKSK' A
#
# COMPACT_ATOMS: atom_id res chain seq x y z
N MET A 1 13.69 1.17 -17.36
CA MET A 1 14.50 0.43 -16.35
C MET A 1 13.57 -0.25 -15.34
N CYS A 2 13.03 -1.44 -15.67
CA CYS A 2 12.31 -2.31 -14.72
C CYS A 2 13.24 -3.49 -14.41
N GLY A 3 13.88 -3.55 -13.24
CA GLY A 3 14.71 -4.73 -12.96
C GLY A 3 15.68 -4.77 -11.77
N LYS A 4 15.80 -3.77 -10.88
CA LYS A 4 16.87 -3.77 -9.85
C LYS A 4 16.48 -3.82 -8.37
N ASN A 5 15.20 -3.83 -7.99
CA ASN A 5 14.81 -3.85 -6.57
C ASN A 5 14.06 -5.14 -6.21
N ARG A 6 14.76 -6.29 -6.22
CA ARG A 6 14.23 -7.59 -5.77
C ARG A 6 13.96 -7.54 -4.25
N GLY A 7 12.75 -7.18 -3.84
CA GLY A 7 12.27 -7.36 -2.47
C GLY A 7 12.42 -6.16 -1.52
N LEU A 8 13.12 -5.08 -1.88
CA LEU A 8 13.27 -3.89 -1.03
C LEU A 8 11.92 -3.26 -0.66
N GLY A 9 10.99 -3.18 -1.63
CA GLY A 9 9.64 -2.66 -1.38
C GLY A 9 8.86 -3.51 -0.38
N LYS A 10 8.97 -4.85 -0.48
CA LYS A 10 8.32 -5.76 0.48
C LYS A 10 8.92 -5.62 1.87
N GLY A 11 10.26 -5.58 1.96
CA GLY A 11 10.97 -5.40 3.24
C GLY A 11 10.57 -4.10 3.94
N PHE A 12 10.56 -2.99 3.21
CA PHE A 12 10.14 -1.69 3.73
C PHE A 12 8.68 -1.70 4.20
N VAL A 13 7.75 -2.19 3.37
CA VAL A 13 6.32 -2.23 3.73
C VAL A 13 6.09 -3.13 4.95
N THR A 14 6.81 -4.25 5.05
CA THR A 14 6.71 -5.15 6.21
C THR A 14 7.18 -4.45 7.49
N GLN A 15 8.32 -3.75 7.45
CA GLN A 15 8.82 -3.01 8.61
C GLN A 15 7.89 -1.86 9.01
N LEU A 16 7.34 -1.14 8.03
CA LEU A 16 6.36 -0.07 8.26
C LEU A 16 5.10 -0.61 8.92
N VAL A 17 4.53 -1.70 8.41
CA VAL A 17 3.34 -2.34 8.99
C VAL A 17 3.63 -2.79 10.42
N ASN A 18 4.76 -3.45 10.66
CA ASN A 18 5.15 -3.90 12.01
C ASN A 18 5.33 -2.73 12.97
N PHE A 19 5.94 -1.63 12.52
CA PHE A 19 6.10 -0.42 13.31
C PHE A 19 4.74 0.18 13.67
N VAL A 20 3.83 0.31 12.69
CA VAL A 20 2.49 0.86 12.94
C VAL A 20 1.71 -0.05 13.90
N TYR A 21 1.75 -1.36 13.71
CA TYR A 21 1.05 -2.34 14.53
C TYR A 21 1.51 -2.36 15.99
N LYS A 22 2.79 -2.06 16.23
CA LYS A 22 3.43 -2.03 17.54
C LYS A 22 3.18 -0.72 18.29
N ASN A 23 3.11 0.41 17.58
CA ASN A 23 3.13 1.73 18.20
C ASN A 23 1.77 2.45 18.19
N PHE A 24 0.80 1.98 17.40
CA PHE A 24 -0.49 2.64 17.24
C PHE A 24 -1.65 1.65 17.34
N GLU A 25 -2.75 2.13 17.90
CA GLU A 25 -4.06 1.49 17.76
C GLU A 25 -4.79 2.12 16.58
N PHE A 26 -5.29 1.28 15.69
CA PHE A 26 -6.05 1.67 14.51
C PHE A 26 -6.88 0.45 14.08
N ASP A 27 -8.04 0.70 13.48
CA ASP A 27 -8.89 -0.37 12.98
C ASP A 27 -8.40 -0.93 11.64
N LYS A 28 -7.85 -0.05 10.78
CA LYS A 28 -7.45 -0.37 9.42
C LYS A 28 -6.26 0.45 8.93
N LEU A 29 -5.40 -0.18 8.13
CA LEU A 29 -4.31 0.48 7.43
C LEU A 29 -4.62 0.56 5.92
N ILE A 30 -4.60 1.77 5.36
CA ILE A 30 -4.93 2.05 3.96
C ILE A 30 -3.67 2.54 3.22
N LEU A 31 -3.33 1.92 2.08
CA LEU A 31 -2.21 2.31 1.22
C LEU A 31 -2.59 2.28 -0.26
N ASN A 32 -1.99 3.16 -1.07
CA ASN A 32 -2.29 3.33 -2.51
C ASN A 32 -1.01 3.28 -3.37
N GLY A 33 -1.09 2.75 -4.60
CA GLY A 33 -0.07 2.93 -5.64
C GLY A 33 0.96 1.80 -5.86
N ALA A 34 1.18 0.87 -4.91
CA ALA A 34 2.12 -0.25 -5.06
C ALA A 34 1.45 -1.63 -5.00
N ILE A 35 0.48 -1.84 -5.90
CA ILE A 35 -0.47 -2.97 -5.92
C ILE A 35 0.21 -4.33 -5.67
N LYS A 36 1.21 -4.70 -6.49
CA LYS A 36 1.90 -6.00 -6.37
C LYS A 36 2.61 -6.18 -5.02
N VAL A 37 3.20 -5.12 -4.48
CA VAL A 37 3.92 -5.17 -3.20
C VAL A 37 2.92 -5.32 -2.06
N TYR A 38 1.85 -4.53 -2.07
CA TYR A 38 0.83 -4.54 -1.02
C TYR A 38 0.08 -5.88 -0.98
N HIS A 39 -0.29 -6.46 -2.12
CA HIS A 39 -0.83 -7.83 -2.13
C HIS A 39 0.13 -8.84 -1.49
N SER A 40 1.43 -8.76 -1.81
CA SER A 40 2.44 -9.65 -1.21
C SER A 40 2.63 -9.46 0.31
N CYS A 41 2.11 -8.36 0.86
CA CYS A 41 2.11 -8.02 2.28
C CYS A 41 0.74 -8.24 2.96
N GLY A 42 -0.24 -8.79 2.24
CA GLY A 42 -1.56 -9.16 2.77
C GLY A 42 -2.64 -8.07 2.67
N PHE A 43 -2.40 -7.01 1.91
CA PHE A 43 -3.44 -6.01 1.63
C PHE A 43 -4.42 -6.53 0.58
N ARG A 44 -5.70 -6.15 0.73
CA ARG A 44 -6.81 -6.51 -0.14
C ARG A 44 -7.34 -5.28 -0.86
N ASP A 45 -7.84 -5.47 -2.06
CA ASP A 45 -8.48 -4.43 -2.85
C ASP A 45 -9.82 -4.06 -2.23
N VAL A 46 -10.10 -2.76 -2.15
CA VAL A 46 -11.36 -2.24 -1.58
C VAL A 46 -12.18 -1.52 -2.62
N GLU A 47 -11.60 -0.48 -3.23
CA GLU A 47 -12.31 0.36 -4.20
C GLU A 47 -11.33 1.01 -5.18
N ILE A 48 -11.82 1.30 -6.38
CA ILE A 48 -11.15 2.17 -7.34
C ILE A 48 -11.85 3.51 -7.30
N PHE A 49 -11.09 4.59 -7.09
CA PHE A 49 -11.62 5.94 -7.05
C PHE A 49 -10.77 6.89 -7.90
N ASN A 50 -11.42 7.90 -8.46
CA ASN A 50 -10.74 8.92 -9.26
C ASN A 50 -10.19 10.00 -8.34
N GLN A 51 -8.87 10.20 -8.36
CA GLN A 51 -8.20 11.23 -7.57
C GLN A 51 -7.52 12.25 -8.50
N LYS A 52 -7.70 13.54 -8.16
CA LYS A 52 -6.95 14.60 -8.82
C LYS A 52 -5.51 14.59 -8.31
N SER A 53 -4.55 14.41 -9.22
CA SER A 53 -3.11 14.37 -8.90
C SER A 53 -2.33 14.95 -10.07
N ASN A 54 -1.29 15.76 -9.80
CA ASN A 54 -0.42 16.37 -10.82
C ASN A 54 -1.17 17.05 -11.99
N GLY A 55 -2.29 17.73 -11.71
CA GLY A 55 -3.09 18.44 -12.72
C GLY A 55 -4.04 17.56 -13.54
N GLY A 56 -4.03 16.22 -13.38
CA GLY A 56 -4.95 15.28 -14.02
C GLY A 56 -5.86 14.57 -13.03
N ILE A 57 -6.80 13.78 -13.54
CA ILE A 57 -7.63 12.85 -12.76
C ILE A 57 -7.22 11.43 -13.12
N TYR A 58 -6.83 10.64 -12.13
CA TYR A 58 -6.35 9.28 -12.34
C TYR A 58 -7.14 8.28 -11.47
N PRO A 59 -7.36 7.06 -11.97
CA PRO A 59 -7.90 5.99 -11.15
C PRO A 59 -6.84 5.48 -10.16
N PHE A 60 -7.15 5.55 -8.88
CA PHE A 60 -6.36 4.99 -7.78
C PHE A 60 -7.08 3.79 -7.19
N LEU A 61 -6.32 2.72 -6.93
CA LEU A 61 -6.80 1.56 -6.20
C LEU A 61 -6.50 1.72 -4.72
N ARG A 62 -7.56 1.73 -3.90
CA ARG A 62 -7.47 1.68 -2.44
C ARG A 62 -7.27 0.24 -1.99
N MET A 63 -6.26 0.03 -1.15
CA MET A 63 -5.99 -1.28 -0.57
C MET A 63 -5.97 -1.20 0.96
N GLU A 64 -6.58 -2.18 1.62
CA GLU A 64 -6.70 -2.24 3.07
C GLU A 64 -6.10 -3.51 3.65
N LYS A 65 -5.54 -3.39 4.86
CA LYS A 65 -5.11 -4.52 5.68
C LYS A 65 -5.66 -4.36 7.11
N SER A 66 -6.44 -5.35 7.52
CA SER A 66 -6.89 -5.52 8.91
C SER A 66 -5.78 -6.14 9.75
N LYS A 67 -5.77 -5.82 11.06
CA LYS A 67 -4.81 -6.34 12.03
C LYS A 67 -4.99 -7.84 12.26
#